data_AF-A0A0A9E5N1-F1
#
_entry.id   AF-A0A0A9E5N1-F1
#
_cell.length_a   1.000
_cell.length_b   1.000
_cell.length_c   1.000
_cell.angle_alpha   90.00
_cell.angle_beta   90.00
_cell.angle_gamma   90.00
#
_symmetry.space_group_name_H-M   'P 1'
#
loop_
_entity.id
_entity.type
_entity.pdbx_description
1 polymer ?
#
loop_
_entity_poly.entity_id
_entity_poly.type
_entity_poly.pdbx_seq_one_letter_code
_entity_poly.pdbx_strand_id
1 'polypeptide(L)' 'MRPKLSGPGQPPSDFVIQGEDVHGIPGLVNLFGIESPGLTSSLAIAEHIVSRYL' A
#
# COMPACT_ATOMS: atom_id res chain seq x y z
N MET A 1 -12.63 4.74 13.36
CA MET A 1 -12.93 4.37 11.96
C MET A 1 -11.62 4.37 11.19
N ARG A 2 -11.30 3.32 10.41
CA ARG A 2 -10.16 3.34 9.46
C ARG A 2 -10.68 3.96 8.16
N PRO A 3 -10.23 5.17 7.77
CA PRO A 3 -10.69 5.78 6.53
C PRO A 3 -10.28 4.93 5.33
N LYS A 4 -11.18 4.88 4.35
CA LYS A 4 -10.91 4.25 3.06
C LYS A 4 -10.20 5.24 2.14
N LEU A 5 -9.41 4.72 1.20
CA LEU A 5 -8.85 5.57 0.13
C LEU A 5 -9.96 6.07 -0.82
N SER A 6 -10.95 5.21 -1.10
CA SER A 6 -12.11 5.58 -1.88
C SER A 6 -13.24 6.12 -1.00
N GLY A 7 -13.91 7.16 -1.50
CA GLY A 7 -15.11 7.73 -0.87
C GLY A 7 -16.37 6.86 -1.10
N PRO A 8 -17.49 7.19 -0.43
CA PRO A 8 -18.77 6.51 -0.66
C PRO A 8 -19.19 6.55 -2.14
N GLY A 9 -19.51 5.39 -2.71
CA GLY A 9 -19.94 5.27 -4.12
C GLY A 9 -18.82 5.34 -5.16
N GLN A 10 -17.57 5.57 -4.76
CA GLN A 10 -16.42 5.51 -5.66
C GLN A 10 -15.96 4.06 -5.85
N PRO A 11 -15.38 3.73 -7.02
CA PRO A 11 -14.76 2.42 -7.20
C PRO A 11 -13.64 2.21 -6.16
N PRO A 12 -13.35 0.95 -5.79
CA PRO A 12 -12.20 0.65 -4.94
C PRO A 12 -10.93 1.26 -5.52
N SER A 13 -10.14 1.92 -4.67
CA SER A 13 -8.79 2.38 -5.04
C SER A 13 -7.79 1.24 -4.86
N ASP A 14 -6.74 1.24 -5.67
CA ASP A 14 -5.61 0.33 -5.49
C ASP A 14 -4.86 0.60 -4.18
N PHE A 15 -4.04 -0.37 -3.76
CA PHE A 15 -3.11 -0.19 -2.65
C PHE A 15 -2.08 0.88 -3.01
N VAL A 16 -1.73 1.72 -2.03
CA VAL A 16 -0.69 2.74 -2.20
C VAL A 16 0.50 2.34 -1.36
N ILE A 17 1.62 2.09 -2.03
CA ILE A 17 2.91 1.76 -1.41
C ILE A 17 3.87 2.92 -1.71
N GLN A 18 4.41 3.54 -0.67
CA GLN A 18 5.36 4.64 -0.80
C GLN A 18 6.67 4.27 -0.10
N GLY A 19 7.79 4.36 -0.82
CA GLY A 19 9.14 4.17 -0.28
C GLY A 19 9.95 5.47 -0.31
N GLU A 20 11.26 5.32 -0.12
CA GLU A 20 12.20 6.45 -0.10
C GLU A 20 12.19 7.29 -1.38
N ASP A 21 11.84 6.70 -2.53
CA ASP A 21 11.68 7.38 -3.82
C ASP A 21 10.50 8.36 -3.86
N VAL A 22 9.52 8.20 -2.97
CA VAL A 22 8.34 9.07 -2.88
C VAL A 22 8.48 10.10 -1.77
N HIS A 23 8.91 9.69 -0.57
CA HIS A 23 8.93 10.57 0.61
C HIS A 23 10.34 10.93 1.12
N GLY A 24 11.41 10.35 0.56
CA GLY A 24 12.80 10.70 0.89
C GLY A 24 13.31 10.24 2.26
N ILE A 25 12.63 9.30 2.93
CA ILE A 25 13.03 8.78 4.25
C ILE A 25 13.62 7.39 4.05
N PRO A 26 14.95 7.19 4.25
CA PRO A 26 15.59 5.91 4.01
C PRO A 26 15.03 4.80 4.91
N GLY A 27 14.76 3.64 4.30
CA GLY A 27 14.31 2.44 5.01
C GLY A 27 12.87 2.47 5.55
N LEU A 28 12.09 3.53 5.29
CA LEU A 28 10.66 3.58 5.62
C LEU A 28 9.83 3.21 4.38
N VAL A 29 8.84 2.33 4.56
CA VAL A 29 7.81 2.03 3.56
C VAL A 29 6.44 2.20 4.19
N ASN A 30 5.62 3.06 3.59
CA ASN A 30 4.23 3.25 3.99
C ASN A 30 3.29 2.40 3.13
N LEU A 31 2.31 1.76 3.78
CA LEU A 31 1.26 0.98 3.13
C LEU A 31 -0.09 1.60 3.46
N PHE A 32 -0.73 2.22 2.48
CA PHE A 32 -2.05 2.83 2.63
C PHE A 32 -3.11 2.06 1.85
N GLY A 33 -4.34 2.09 2.37
CA GLY A 33 -5.49 1.49 1.69
C GLY A 33 -5.43 -0.03 1.60
N ILE A 34 -4.70 -0.72 2.48
CA ILE A 34 -4.68 -2.20 2.57
C ILE A 34 -6.02 -2.70 3.13
N GLU A 35 -7.08 -2.50 2.36
CA GLU A 35 -8.41 -3.06 2.52
C GLU A 35 -8.50 -4.43 1.84
N SER A 36 -9.69 -5.02 1.71
CA SER A 36 -9.86 -6.21 0.88
C SER A 36 -9.44 -5.90 -0.57
N PRO A 37 -8.61 -6.74 -1.22
CA PRO A 37 -8.20 -8.11 -0.86
C PRO A 37 -6.84 -8.23 -0.12
N GLY A 38 -6.51 -7.33 0.81
CA GLY A 38 -5.17 -7.16 1.40
C GLY A 38 -4.62 -8.37 2.15
N LEU A 39 -5.46 -9.16 2.83
CA LEU A 39 -5.00 -10.41 3.46
C LEU A 39 -4.57 -11.42 2.40
N THR A 40 -5.39 -11.64 1.37
CA THR A 40 -5.10 -12.55 0.27
C THR A 40 -3.94 -12.05 -0.61
N SER A 41 -3.72 -10.74 -0.67
CA SER A 41 -2.60 -10.12 -1.40
C SER A 41 -1.34 -9.92 -0.55
N SER A 42 -1.32 -10.33 0.72
CA SER A 42 -0.24 -10.01 1.66
C SER A 42 1.15 -10.45 1.19
N LEU A 43 1.27 -11.65 0.61
CA LEU A 43 2.55 -12.15 0.08
C LEU A 43 3.01 -11.36 -1.15
N ALA A 44 2.10 -11.06 -2.08
CA ALA A 44 2.42 -10.26 -3.26
C ALA A 44 2.84 -8.83 -2.89
N ILE A 45 2.22 -8.23 -1.86
CA ILE A 45 2.63 -6.93 -1.32
C ILE A 45 4.06 -7.00 -0.77
N ALA A 46 4.39 -8.04 0.01
CA ALA A 46 5.74 -8.22 0.54
C ALA A 46 6.78 -8.41 -0.56
N GLU A 47 6.49 -9.27 -1.55
CA GLU A 47 7.36 -9.49 -2.72
C GLU A 47 7.60 -8.20 -3.51
N HIS A 48 6.56 -7.39 -3.72
CA HIS A 48 6.70 -6.10 -4.38
C HIS A 48 7.63 -5.16 -3.62
N ILE A 49 7.47 -5.06 -2.29
CA ILE A 49 8.32 -4.22 -1.43
C ILE A 49 9.77 -4.69 -1.47
N VAL A 50 10.02 -6.00 -1.33
CA VAL A 50 11.36 -6.58 -1.39
C VAL A 50 12.00 -6.26 -2.75
N SER A 51 11.31 -6.55 -3.86
CA SER A 51 11.88 -6.36 -5.20
C SER A 51 12.22 -4.91 -5.56
N ARG A 52 11.56 -3.94 -4.90
CA ARG A 52 11.69 -2.51 -5.23
C ARG A 52 12.59 -1.75 -4.27
N TYR A 53 12.66 -2.17 -3.01
CA TYR A 53 13.30 -1.38 -1.94
C TYR A 53 14.33 -2.16 -1.11
N LEU A 54 14.58 -3.43 -1.41
CA LEU A 54 15.63 -4.26 -0.77
C LEU A 54 16.53 -4.90 -1.83
#